data_AF-A0A7J2K036-F1
#
_entry.id   AF-A0A7J2K036-F1
#
_cell.length_a   1.000
_cell.length_b   1.000
_cell.length_c   1.000
_cell.angle_alpha   90.00
_cell.angle_beta   90.00
_cell.angle_gamma   90.00
#
_symmetry.space_group_name_H-M   'P 1'
#
loop_
_entity.id
_entity.type
_entity.pdbx_description
1 polymer ?
#
loop_
_entity_poly.entity_id
_entity_poly.type
_entity_poly.pdbx_seq_one_letter_code
_entity_poly.pdbx_strand_id
1 'polypeptide(L)' 'MRERGITDAEVLETIMHGEVIEYYPDAQPYPACLILGFAGGRPIHVVCALSPEGTAFLITAYIPSPELWEPGFRRRKQA' A
#
# COMPACT_ATOMS: atom_id res chain seq x y z
N MET A 1 8.12 -4.30 -6.39
CA MET A 1 7.50 -5.45 -7.07
C MET A 1 6.00 -5.27 -7.12
N ARG A 2 5.33 -5.54 -8.23
CA ARG A 2 3.89 -5.35 -8.36
C ARG A 2 3.25 -6.67 -8.74
N GLU A 3 2.16 -7.03 -8.06
CA GLU A 3 1.38 -8.22 -8.41
C GLU A 3 0.77 -8.09 -9.82
N ARG A 4 0.67 -9.21 -10.55
CA ARG A 4 0.09 -9.22 -11.90
C ARG A 4 -1.38 -8.84 -11.83
N GLY A 5 -1.81 -7.97 -12.75
CA GLY A 5 -3.20 -7.52 -12.84
C GLY A 5 -3.55 -6.31 -11.97
N ILE A 6 -2.56 -5.66 -11.35
CA ILE A 6 -2.68 -4.31 -10.80
C ILE A 6 -2.06 -3.34 -11.81
N THR A 7 -2.84 -2.36 -12.24
CA THR A 7 -2.43 -1.33 -13.23
C THR A 7 -1.73 -0.16 -12.55
N ASP A 8 -0.99 0.64 -13.31
CA ASP A 8 -0.37 1.88 -12.80
C ASP A 8 -1.44 2.88 -12.32
N ALA A 9 -2.58 2.94 -13.00
CA ALA A 9 -3.70 3.81 -12.63
C ALA A 9 -4.28 3.42 -11.26
N GLU A 10 -4.51 2.14 -11.00
CA GLU A 10 -4.99 1.64 -9.70
C GLU A 10 -3.98 1.92 -8.57
N VAL A 11 -2.68 1.80 -8.85
CA VAL A 11 -1.63 2.15 -7.88
C VAL A 11 -1.65 3.64 -7.58
N LEU A 12 -1.70 4.50 -8.61
CA LEU A 12 -1.76 5.95 -8.44
C LEU A 12 -3.03 6.38 -7.69
N GLU A 13 -4.19 5.83 -8.03
CA GLU A 13 -5.45 6.09 -7.33
C GLU A 13 -5.34 5.70 -5.85
N THR A 14 -4.75 4.54 -5.55
CA THR A 14 -4.50 4.10 -4.18
C THR A 14 -3.57 5.05 -3.43
N ILE A 15 -2.50 5.53 -4.06
CA ILE A 15 -1.57 6.48 -3.41
C ILE A 15 -2.24 7.84 -3.17
N MET A 16 -3.05 8.33 -4.12
CA MET A 16 -3.64 9.67 -4.08
C MET A 16 -4.88 9.78 -3.20
N HIS A 17 -5.67 8.71 -3.10
CA HIS A 17 -6.98 8.72 -2.43
C HIS A 17 -7.13 7.65 -1.35
N GLY A 18 -6.16 6.76 -1.22
CA GLY A 18 -6.14 5.74 -0.19
C GLY A 18 -5.79 6.29 1.18
N GLU A 19 -5.80 5.40 2.15
CA GLU A 19 -5.51 5.69 3.54
C GLU A 19 -4.21 5.03 3.96
N VAL A 20 -3.34 5.80 4.60
CA VAL A 20 -2.16 5.23 5.25
C VAL A 20 -2.58 4.46 6.50
N ILE A 21 -2.36 3.14 6.50
CA ILE A 21 -2.75 2.23 7.58
C ILE A 21 -1.56 1.70 8.41
N GLU A 22 -0.34 1.74 7.87
CA GLU A 22 0.89 1.48 8.63
C GLU A 22 1.98 2.49 8.25
N TYR A 23 2.75 2.94 9.23
CA TYR A 23 3.91 3.82 9.04
C TYR A 23 5.19 3.08 9.44
N TYR A 24 6.23 3.20 8.62
CA TYR A 24 7.54 2.61 8.84
C TYR A 24 8.60 3.73 8.81
N PRO A 25 8.70 4.55 9.87
CA PRO A 25 9.62 5.68 9.91
C PRO A 25 11.10 5.24 9.85
N ASP A 26 11.40 4.05 10.36
CA ASP A 26 12.76 3.50 10.42
C ASP A 26 13.17 2.74 9.14
N ALA A 27 12.29 2.67 8.13
CA ALA A 27 12.60 2.04 6.86
C ALA A 27 13.77 2.75 6.17
N GLN A 28 14.60 1.96 5.48
CA GLN A 28 15.78 2.44 4.76
C GLN A 28 15.61 2.16 3.25
N PRO A 29 16.03 3.08 2.36
CA PRO A 29 16.76 4.33 2.63
C PRO A 29 15.88 5.51 3.06
N TYR A 30 14.56 5.40 2.92
CA TYR A 30 13.61 6.47 3.29
C TYR A 30 12.43 5.89 4.07
N PRO A 31 11.77 6.72 4.92
CA PRO A 31 10.52 6.34 5.58
C PRO A 31 9.50 5.81 4.58
N ALA A 32 8.82 4.74 4.96
CA ALA A 32 7.82 4.10 4.13
C ALA A 32 6.47 4.06 4.83
N CYS A 33 5.42 3.81 4.05
CA CYS A 33 4.09 3.59 4.56
C CYS A 33 3.36 2.52 3.74
N LEU A 34 2.37 1.90 4.37
CA LEU A 34 1.39 1.04 3.72
C LEU A 34 0.09 1.82 3.55
N ILE A 35 -0.38 1.90 2.32
CA ILE A 35 -1.59 2.59 1.92
C ILE A 35 -2.62 1.56 1.47
N LEU A 36 -3.84 1.65 2.01
CA LEU A 36 -5.01 0.90 1.59
C LEU A 36 -5.89 1.79 0.71
N GLY A 37 -6.14 1.33 -0.52
CA GLY A 37 -7.10 1.92 -1.44
C GLY A 37 -8.11 0.88 -1.91
N PHE A 38 -9.13 1.34 -2.62
CA PHE A 38 -10.09 0.49 -3.30
C PHE A 38 -10.21 0.96 -4.75
N ALA A 39 -9.87 0.08 -5.69
CA ALA A 39 -10.01 0.37 -7.11
C ALA A 39 -10.75 -0.80 -7.77
N GLY A 40 -11.69 -0.50 -8.65
CA GLY A 40 -12.52 -1.53 -9.29
C GLY A 40 -13.31 -2.41 -8.32
N GLY A 41 -13.61 -1.91 -7.10
CA GLY A 41 -14.37 -2.64 -6.08
C GLY A 41 -13.56 -3.67 -5.26
N ARG A 42 -12.23 -3.70 -5.42
CA ARG A 42 -11.34 -4.59 -4.64
C ARG A 42 -10.31 -3.80 -3.84
N PRO A 43 -9.85 -4.32 -2.69
CA PRO A 43 -8.82 -3.66 -1.89
C PRO A 43 -7.46 -3.76 -2.59
N ILE A 44 -6.65 -2.71 -2.48
CA ILE A 44 -5.28 -2.68 -2.97
C ILE A 44 -4.39 -2.14 -1.86
N HIS A 45 -3.32 -2.86 -1.56
CA HIS A 45 -2.27 -2.44 -0.67
C HIS A 45 -1.07 -1.97 -1.47
N VAL A 46 -0.65 -0.73 -1.23
CA VAL A 46 0.54 -0.14 -1.81
C VAL A 46 1.52 0.22 -0.71
N VAL A 47 2.75 -0.27 -0.82
CA VAL A 47 3.87 0.19 0.02
C VAL A 47 4.72 1.12 -0.82
N CYS A 48 4.92 2.34 -0.32
CA CYS A 48 5.83 3.30 -0.93
C CYS A 48 6.72 3.95 0.12
N ALA A 49 7.93 4.33 -0.31
CA ALA A 49 8.84 5.16 0.47
C ALA A 49 8.84 6.58 -0.08
N LEU A 50 8.92 7.60 0.80
CA LEU A 50 8.92 9.00 0.40
C LEU A 50 10.27 9.64 0.68
N SER A 51 10.93 10.14 -0.37
CA SER A 51 12.19 10.85 -0.22
C SER A 51 11.98 12.28 0.29
N PRO A 52 13.00 12.89 0.92
CA PRO A 52 12.95 14.30 1.33
C PRO A 52 12.67 15.28 0.18
N GLU A 53 13.05 14.90 -1.04
CA GLU A 53 12.83 15.68 -2.26
C GLU A 53 11.39 15.55 -2.82
N GLY A 54 10.53 14.77 -2.15
CA GLY A 54 9.13 14.58 -2.54
C GLY A 54 8.93 13.47 -3.57
N THR A 55 9.92 12.61 -3.81
CA THR A 55 9.77 11.48 -4.74
C THR A 55 9.22 10.26 -3.98
N ALA A 56 8.08 9.74 -4.44
CA ALA A 56 7.52 8.48 -3.93
C ALA A 56 8.07 7.28 -4.72
N PHE A 57 8.71 6.36 -4.02
CA PHE A 57 9.24 5.11 -4.57
C PHE A 57 8.27 3.96 -4.28
N LEU A 58 7.70 3.38 -5.33
CA LEU A 58 6.85 2.19 -5.21
C LEU A 58 7.68 0.97 -4.81
N ILE A 59 7.50 0.49 -3.57
CA ILE A 59 8.14 -0.74 -3.09
C ILE A 59 7.32 -1.94 -3.54
N THR A 60 6.03 -1.97 -3.19
CA THR A 60 5.14 -3.04 -3.65
C THR A 60 3.68 -2.62 -3.82
N ALA A 61 2.94 -3.35 -4.66
CA ALA A 61 1.50 -3.26 -4.75
C ALA A 61 0.90 -4.66 -4.89
N TYR A 62 -0.09 -5.01 -4.05
CA TYR A 62 -0.70 -6.34 -3.97
C TYR A 62 -2.16 -6.27 -3.50
N ILE A 63 -2.92 -7.36 -3.72
CA ILE A 63 -4.26 -7.52 -3.16
C ILE A 63 -4.16 -8.17 -1.77
N PRO A 64 -4.63 -7.54 -0.68
CA PRO A 64 -4.52 -8.12 0.65
C PRO A 64 -5.37 -9.38 0.79
N SER A 65 -4.76 -10.46 1.29
CA SER A 65 -5.46 -11.72 1.56
C SER A 65 -6.36 -11.59 2.80
N PRO A 66 -7.63 -12.02 2.75
CA PRO A 66 -8.52 -12.06 3.91
C PRO A 66 -8.06 -13.07 4.97
N GLU A 67 -7.08 -13.93 4.68
CA GLU A 67 -6.46 -14.82 5.67
C GLU A 67 -5.57 -14.04 6.63
N LEU A 68 -4.81 -13.06 6.11
CA LEU A 68 -3.83 -12.26 6.85
C LEU A 68 -4.40 -10.96 7.42
N TRP A 69 -5.52 -10.50 6.89
CA TRP A 69 -6.10 -9.19 7.21
C TRP A 69 -7.52 -9.32 7.77
N GLU A 70 -7.85 -8.48 8.76
CA GLU A 70 -9.21 -8.34 9.27
C GLU A 70 -10.18 -7.85 8.18
N PRO A 71 -11.50 -8.06 8.33
CA PRO A 71 -12.49 -7.44 7.46
C PRO A 71 -12.24 -5.93 7.33
N GLY A 72 -12.21 -5.44 6.08
CA GLY A 72 -11.86 -4.06 5.77
C GLY A 72 -10.38 -3.85 5.46
N PHE A 73 -9.53 -4.86 5.62
CA PHE A 73 -8.12 -4.90 5.17
C PHE A 73 -7.18 -3.87 5.82
N ARG A 74 -7.60 -3.20 6.89
CA ARG A 74 -6.82 -2.14 7.56
C ARG A 74 -5.82 -2.65 8.59
N ARG A 75 -6.14 -3.78 9.22
CA ARG A 75 -5.35 -4.36 10.31
C ARG A 75 -5.00 -5.80 9.99
N ARG A 76 -3.75 -6.15 10.23
CA ARG A 76 -3.30 -7.54 10.16
C ARG A 76 -3.97 -8.33 11.28
N LYS A 77 -4.38 -9.56 10.99
CA LYS A 77 -4.74 -10.48 12.06
C LYS A 77 -3.48 -10.79 12.86
N GLN A 78 -3.58 -10.68 14.18
CA GLN A 78 -2.53 -11.19 15.05
C GLN A 78 -2.59 -12.72 14.98
N ALA A 79 -1.43 -13.33 14.72
CA ALA A 79 -1.26 -14.78 14.80
C ALA A 79 -1.34 -15.25 16.26
#